data_AF-A0A556B834-F1
#
_entry.id   AF-A0A556B834-F1
#
_cell.length_a   1.000
_cell.length_b   1.000
_cell.length_c   1.000
_cell.angle_alpha   90.00
_cell.angle_beta   90.00
_cell.angle_gamma   90.00
#
_symmetry.space_group_name_H-M   'P 1'
#
loop_
_entity.id
_entity.type
_entity.pdbx_description
1 polymer ?
#
loop_
_entity_poly.entity_id
_entity_poly.type
_entity_poly.pdbx_seq_one_letter_code
_entity_poly.pdbx_strand_id
1 'polypeptide(L)' 'MKNEVILNKISTIERCIKRIQDVYGNNPENLEDFTKQDSIILNIQRACEASIDLAMHIVAGK' A
#
# COMPACT_ATOMS: atom_id res chain seq x y z
N MET A 1 -1.75 21.65 5.49
CA MET A 1 -2.79 20.68 5.89
C MET A 1 -3.36 19.84 4.75
N LYS A 2 -4.22 20.34 3.83
CA LYS A 2 -4.85 19.50 2.78
C LYS A 2 -3.82 18.75 1.89
N ASN A 3 -2.76 19.46 1.48
CA ASN A 3 -1.65 18.87 0.71
C ASN A 3 -0.81 17.88 1.54
N GLU A 4 -0.63 18.11 2.85
CA GLU A 4 0.14 17.21 3.71
C GLU A 4 -0.58 15.88 3.91
N VAL A 5 -1.91 15.89 4.06
CA VAL A 5 -2.72 14.67 4.14
C VAL A 5 -2.59 13.86 2.86
N ILE A 6 -2.66 14.51 1.69
CA ILE A 6 -2.49 13.86 0.39
C ILE A 6 -1.10 13.23 0.26
N LEU A 7 -0.04 14.00 0.55
CA LEU A 7 1.35 13.52 0.48
C LEU A 7 1.59 12.33 1.42
N ASN A 8 1.04 12.37 2.63
CA ASN A 8 1.17 11.28 3.60
C ASN A 8 0.48 9.99 3.12
N LYS A 9 -0.71 10.10 2.49
CA LYS A 9 -1.42 8.94 1.93
C LYS A 9 -0.66 8.36 0.73
N ILE A 10 -0.16 9.20 -0.17
CA ILE A 10 0.69 8.76 -1.30
C ILE A 10 1.94 8.03 -0.80
N SER A 11 2.66 8.63 0.15
CA SER A 11 3.85 8.00 0.74
C SER A 11 3.54 6.65 1.40
N THR A 12 2.34 6.49 1.97
CA THR A 12 1.89 5.21 2.54
C THR A 12 1.67 4.16 1.46
N ILE A 13 1.02 4.53 0.35
CA ILE A 13 0.80 3.65 -0.80
C ILE A 13 2.14 3.19 -1.38
N GLU A 14 3.07 4.12 -1.62
CA GLU A 14 4.41 3.83 -2.15
C GLU A 14 5.20 2.87 -1.25
N ARG A 15 5.17 3.07 0.07
CA ARG A 15 5.82 2.14 1.02
C ARG A 15 5.22 0.74 0.97
N CYS A 16 3.89 0.62 0.85
CA CYS A 16 3.23 -0.68 0.75
C CYS A 16 3.65 -1.41 -0.53
N ILE A 17 3.67 -0.70 -1.67
CA ILE A 17 4.11 -1.26 -2.96
C ILE A 17 5.57 -1.70 -2.89
N LYS A 18 6.45 -0.86 -2.35
CA LYS A 18 7.86 -1.22 -2.16
C LYS A 18 8.00 -2.47 -1.29
N ARG A 19 7.23 -2.56 -0.20
CA ARG A 19 7.28 -3.74 0.68
C ARG A 19 6.82 -5.01 -0.03
N ILE A 20 5.78 -4.94 -0.86
CA ILE A 20 5.34 -6.08 -1.70
C ILE A 20 6.48 -6.53 -2.61
N GLN A 21 7.13 -5.59 -3.29
CA GLN A 21 8.25 -5.89 -4.19
C GLN A 21 9.45 -6.49 -3.44
N ASP A 22 9.80 -5.95 -2.28
CA ASP A 22 10.91 -6.43 -1.44
C ASP A 22 10.63 -7.85 -0.90
N VAL A 23 9.39 -8.15 -0.49
CA VAL A 23 9.01 -9.47 0.01
C VAL A 23 8.93 -10.49 -1.12
N TYR A 24 8.35 -10.10 -2.26
CA TYR A 24 8.25 -10.95 -3.44
C TYR A 24 9.64 -11.25 -4.02
N GLY A 25 10.54 -10.25 -4.03
CA GLY A 25 11.94 -10.42 -4.42
C GLY A 25 12.14 -10.91 -5.86
N ASN A 26 11.12 -10.77 -6.72
CA ASN A 26 11.08 -11.35 -8.08
C ASN A 26 11.38 -12.87 -8.12
N ASN A 27 11.03 -13.58 -7.04
CA ASN A 27 11.16 -15.04 -6.97
C ASN A 27 9.79 -15.66 -6.64
N PRO A 28 9.17 -16.40 -7.58
CA PRO A 28 7.90 -17.08 -7.35
C PRO A 28 7.90 -18.05 -6.15
N GLU A 29 9.03 -18.67 -5.81
CA GLU A 29 9.14 -19.58 -4.64
C GLU A 29 8.87 -18.85 -3.31
N ASN A 30 9.05 -17.52 -3.26
CA ASN A 30 8.68 -16.74 -2.08
C ASN A 30 7.17 -16.77 -1.80
N LEU A 31 6.35 -17.18 -2.78
CA LEU A 31 4.93 -17.39 -2.58
C LEU A 31 4.61 -18.76 -1.97
N GLU A 32 5.59 -19.64 -1.72
CA GLU A 32 5.36 -20.88 -0.96
C GLU A 32 5.44 -20.66 0.56
N ASP A 33 6.07 -19.56 1.00
CA ASP A 33 6.13 -19.15 2.39
C ASP A 33 4.88 -18.35 2.77
N PHE A 34 4.01 -18.93 3.61
CA PHE A 34 2.78 -18.28 4.07
C PHE A 34 3.02 -16.96 4.80
N THR A 35 4.15 -16.80 5.50
CA THR A 35 4.50 -15.53 6.17
C THR A 35 4.74 -14.43 5.14
N LYS A 36 5.38 -14.77 4.01
CA LYS A 36 5.59 -13.83 2.90
C LYS A 36 4.29 -13.52 2.17
N GLN A 37 3.45 -14.52 1.94
CA GLN A 37 2.11 -14.31 1.38
C GLN A 37 1.29 -13.34 2.23
N ASP A 38 1.20 -13.60 3.54
CA ASP A 38 0.46 -12.75 4.48
C ASP A 38 1.01 -11.31 4.47
N SER A 39 2.34 -11.17 4.43
CA SER A 39 2.97 -9.85 4.33
C SER A 39 2.60 -9.14 3.02
N ILE A 40 2.59 -9.83 1.88
CA ILE A 40 2.19 -9.26 0.59
C ILE A 40 0.72 -8.85 0.61
N ILE A 41 -0.17 -9.76 1.02
CA ILE A 41 -1.63 -9.52 1.09
C ILE A 41 -1.93 -8.33 2.00
N LEU A 42 -1.33 -8.27 3.18
CA LEU A 42 -1.52 -7.15 4.12
C LEU A 42 -1.09 -5.81 3.53
N ASN A 43 0.02 -5.77 2.79
CA ASN A 43 0.47 -4.53 2.16
C ASN A 43 -0.41 -4.15 0.96
N ILE A 44 -0.97 -5.12 0.22
CA ILE A 44 -1.96 -4.85 -0.83
C ILE A 44 -3.20 -4.20 -0.19
N GLN A 45 -3.75 -4.80 0.88
CA GLN A 45 -4.90 -4.26 1.60
C GLN A 45 -4.65 -2.82 2.07
N ARG A 46 -3.50 -2.57 2.73
CA ARG A 46 -3.13 -1.23 3.21
C ARG A 46 -3.01 -0.20 2.09
N ALA A 47 -2.47 -0.59 0.93
CA ALA A 47 -2.38 0.28 -0.23
C ALA A 47 -3.78 0.64 -0.77
N CYS A 48 -4.69 -0.33 -0.82
CA CYS A 48 -6.09 -0.09 -1.21
C CYS A 48 -6.80 0.85 -0.22
N GLU A 49 -6.70 0.61 1.08
CA GLU A 49 -7.29 1.46 2.12
C GLU A 49 -6.77 2.90 2.05
N ALA A 50 -5.45 3.08 1.92
CA ALA A 50 -4.84 4.40 1.79
C ALA A 50 -5.31 5.13 0.51
N SER A 51 -5.56 4.38 -0.58
CA SER A 51 -6.09 4.92 -1.83
C SER A 51 -7.55 5.35 -1.70
N ILE A 52 -8.38 4.55 -1.01
CA ILE A 52 -9.78 4.88 -0.72
C ILE A 52 -9.86 6.13 0.15
N ASP A 53 -9.06 6.21 1.22
CA ASP A 53 -8.98 7.37 2.09
C ASP A 53 -8.57 8.64 1.34
N LEU A 54 -7.59 8.53 0.45
CA LEU A 54 -7.14 9.63 -0.38
C LEU A 54 -8.29 10.10 -1.31
N ALA A 55 -9.00 9.17 -1.95
CA ALA A 55 -10.14 9.49 -2.80
C ALA A 55 -11.25 10.18 -2.01
N MET A 56 -11.62 9.68 -0.82
CA MET A 56 -12.60 10.32 0.06
C MET A 56 -12.21 11.75 0.42
N HIS A 57 -10.93 11.97 0.77
CA HIS A 57 -10.43 13.30 1.10
C HIS A 57 -10.49 14.28 -0.08
N ILE A 58 -10.14 13.81 -1.29
CA ILE A 58 -10.21 14.62 -2.52
C ILE A 58 -11.66 14.97 -2.87
N VAL A 59 -12.57 13.98 -2.79
CA VAL A 59 -13.99 14.16 -3.14
C VAL A 59 -14.70 15.07 -2.14
N ALA A 60 -14.53 14.87 -0.83
CA ALA A 60 -15.12 15.74 0.20
C ALA A 60 -14.53 17.16 0.20
N GLY A 61 -13.36 17.32 -0.42
CA GLY A 61 -12.72 18.61 -0.62
C GLY A 61 -13.16 19.36 -1.88
N LYS A 62 -14.07 18.80 -2.68
CA LYS A 62 -14.86 19.48 -3.72
C LYS A 62 -16.20 19.89 -3.14
#